data_AF-A0A381XD19-F1
#
_entry.id   AF-A0A381XD19-F1
#
_cell.length_a   1.000
_cell.length_b   1.000
_cell.length_c   1.000
_cell.angle_alpha   90.00
_cell.angle_beta   90.00
_cell.angle_gamma   90.00
#
_symmetry.space_group_name_H-M   'P 1'
#
loop_
_entity.id
_entity.type
_entity.pdbx_description
1 polymer ?
#
loop_
_entity_poly.entity_id
_entity_poly.type
_entity_poly.pdbx_seq_one_letter_code
_entity_poly.pdbx_strand_id
1 'polypeptide(L)'
;VTHTEALAEAQQLVASALKELDWPELPYDHYPLQGDLAVICFPAAKQLKRSPPELAKELATVLADRGLSASAEGGYCNITLDWRSLASGLLAQIASGDFGRGAPSGKRVLIEHTSANAPGPF
;
A
#
# COMPACT_ATOMS: atom_id res chain seq x y z
N VAL A 1 -1.98 -4.09 15.15
CA VAL A 1 -1.77 -3.39 13.87
C VAL A 1 -1.85 -4.40 12.76
N THR A 2 -2.83 -4.25 11.88
CA THR A 2 -2.96 -5.02 10.63
C THR A 2 -2.16 -4.36 9.52
N HIS A 3 -1.91 -5.06 8.41
CA HIS A 3 -1.26 -4.47 7.22
C HIS A 3 -2.00 -3.22 6.73
N THR A 4 -3.34 -3.24 6.70
CA THR A 4 -4.15 -2.09 6.27
C THR A 4 -4.01 -0.89 7.21
N GLU A 5 -3.98 -1.13 8.52
CA GLU A 5 -3.75 -0.08 9.52
C GLU A 5 -2.36 0.54 9.37
N ALA A 6 -1.33 -0.29 9.16
CA ALA A 6 0.05 0.18 8.97
C ALA A 6 0.22 0.99 7.68
N LEU A 7 -0.43 0.60 6.59
CA LEU A 7 -0.46 1.41 5.37
C LEU A 7 -1.13 2.77 5.60
N ALA A 8 -2.24 2.80 6.35
CA ALA A 8 -2.93 4.05 6.66
C ALA A 8 -2.08 4.98 7.54
N GLU A 9 -1.39 4.44 8.55
CA GLU A 9 -0.43 5.19 9.37
C GLU A 9 0.73 5.75 8.51
N ALA A 10 1.29 4.93 7.62
CA ALA A 10 2.34 5.38 6.70
C ALA A 10 1.84 6.53 5.80
N GLN A 11 0.63 6.43 5.24
CA GLN A 11 0.02 7.51 4.45
C GLN A 11 -0.21 8.79 5.25
N GLN A 12 -0.62 8.68 6.52
CA GLN A 12 -0.77 9.85 7.39
C GLN A 12 0.58 10.53 7.67
N LEU A 13 1.63 9.74 7.91
CA LEU A 13 2.99 10.26 8.09
C LEU A 13 3.52 10.93 6.82
N VAL A 14 3.25 10.35 5.64
CA VAL A 14 3.57 10.99 4.36
C VAL A 14 2.82 12.30 4.20
N ALA A 15 1.50 12.33 4.42
CA ALA A 15 0.70 13.54 4.30
C ALA A 15 1.20 14.66 5.25
N SER A 16 1.57 14.31 6.48
CA SER A 16 2.19 15.23 7.43
C SER A 16 3.54 15.74 6.93
N ALA A 17 4.41 14.87 6.40
CA ALA A 17 5.71 15.27 5.86
C ALA A 17 5.57 16.21 4.66
N LEU A 18 4.67 15.90 3.72
CA LEU A 18 4.40 16.75 2.56
C LEU A 18 3.91 18.14 2.98
N LYS A 19 3.04 18.22 3.99
CA LYS A 19 2.55 19.49 4.52
C LYS A 19 3.66 20.34 5.15
N GLU A 20 4.57 19.73 5.89
CA GLU A 20 5.69 20.45 6.50
C GLU A 20 6.72 20.93 5.46
N LEU A 21 6.88 20.19 4.37
CA LEU A 21 7.72 20.56 3.24
C LEU A 21 7.08 21.61 2.31
N ASP A 22 5.82 21.99 2.54
CA ASP A 22 5.00 22.83 1.64
C ASP A 22 4.88 22.23 0.22
N TRP A 23 4.75 20.90 0.14
CA TRP A 23 4.56 20.17 -1.11
C TRP A 23 3.08 19.92 -1.38
N PRO A 24 2.67 19.79 -2.66
CA PRO A 24 1.32 19.33 -2.97
C PRO A 24 1.08 17.91 -2.45
N GLU A 25 -0.18 17.54 -2.29
CA GLU A 25 -0.55 16.14 -2.12
C GLU A 25 -0.08 15.32 -3.33
N LEU A 26 0.47 14.14 -3.06
CA LEU A 26 1.04 13.27 -4.08
C LEU A 26 0.25 11.96 -4.20
N PRO A 27 0.11 11.42 -5.42
CA PRO A 27 -0.53 10.13 -5.61
C PRO A 27 0.35 9.00 -5.09
N TYR A 28 -0.32 7.94 -4.67
CA TYR A 28 0.31 6.71 -4.20
C TYR A 28 0.17 5.60 -5.25
N ASP A 29 1.22 4.80 -5.39
CA ASP A 29 1.13 3.47 -5.97
C ASP A 29 1.00 2.45 -4.84
N HIS A 30 -0.11 1.73 -4.82
CA HIS A 30 -0.44 0.68 -3.84
C HIS A 30 0.06 -0.70 -4.25
N TYR A 31 0.60 -0.84 -5.46
CA TYR A 31 1.18 -2.07 -5.98
C TYR A 31 2.55 -1.80 -6.62
N PRO A 32 3.47 -1.14 -5.89
CA PRO A 32 4.75 -0.77 -6.45
C PRO A 32 5.63 -2.01 -6.69
N LEU A 33 6.60 -1.87 -7.59
CA LEU A 33 7.64 -2.90 -7.79
C LEU A 33 8.55 -3.08 -6.57
N GLN A 34 8.63 -2.06 -5.69
CA GLN A 34 9.47 -2.05 -4.50
C GLN A 34 8.72 -1.44 -3.31
N GLY A 35 8.89 -2.06 -2.14
CA GLY A 35 8.18 -1.68 -0.92
C GLY A 35 6.72 -2.13 -0.93
N ASP A 36 5.98 -1.68 0.08
CA ASP A 36 4.55 -1.95 0.25
C ASP A 36 3.67 -0.77 -0.20
N LEU A 37 4.27 0.42 -0.37
CA LEU A 37 3.64 1.65 -0.84
C LEU A 37 4.69 2.53 -1.51
N ALA A 38 4.36 3.21 -2.61
CA ALA A 38 5.25 4.22 -3.19
C ALA A 38 4.55 5.56 -3.37
N VAL A 39 5.27 6.65 -3.04
CA VAL A 39 4.83 8.03 -3.31
C VAL A 39 5.40 8.47 -4.66
N ILE A 40 4.53 8.89 -5.57
CA ILE A 40 4.89 9.27 -6.93
C ILE A 40 5.24 10.77 -6.95
N CYS A 41 6.52 11.12 -7.07
CA CYS A 41 7.02 12.50 -6.89
C CYS A 41 6.99 13.36 -8.17
N PHE A 42 6.62 12.81 -9.33
CA PHE A 42 6.57 13.55 -10.61
C PHE A 42 5.64 14.78 -10.60
N PRO A 43 4.46 14.77 -9.95
CA PRO A 43 3.61 15.97 -9.86
C PRO A 43 4.29 17.11 -9.11
N ALA A 44 4.91 16.83 -7.95
CA ALA A 44 5.68 17.83 -7.20
C ALA A 44 6.86 18.36 -8.01
N ALA A 45 7.58 17.49 -8.75
CA ALA A 45 8.71 17.90 -9.60
C ALA A 45 8.33 19.01 -10.58
N LYS A 46 7.16 18.86 -11.24
CA LYS A 46 6.64 19.86 -12.18
C LYS A 46 6.30 21.18 -11.49
N GLN A 47 5.66 21.13 -10.32
CA GLN A 47 5.22 22.32 -9.60
C GLN A 47 6.37 23.08 -8.94
N LEU A 48 7.29 22.35 -8.30
CA LEU A 48 8.45 22.88 -7.58
C LEU A 48 9.64 23.17 -8.51
N LYS A 49 9.57 22.79 -9.79
CA LYS A 49 10.63 22.94 -10.80
C LYS A 49 11.94 22.29 -10.37
N ARG A 50 11.84 21.11 -9.75
CA ARG A 50 12.96 20.27 -9.28
C ARG A 50 12.90 18.92 -9.98
N SER A 51 13.98 18.13 -9.94
CA SER A 51 13.95 16.81 -10.56
C SER A 51 13.16 15.80 -9.70
N PRO A 52 12.42 14.85 -10.30
CA PRO A 52 11.72 13.81 -9.54
C PRO A 52 12.65 12.98 -8.62
N PRO A 53 13.87 12.58 -9.04
CA PRO A 53 14.78 11.84 -8.16
C PRO A 53 15.28 12.61 -6.96
N GLU A 54 15.51 13.91 -7.08
CA GLU A 54 15.89 14.74 -5.93
C GLU A 54 14.75 14.79 -4.91
N LEU A 55 13.51 14.98 -5.37
CA LEU A 55 12.35 15.03 -4.49
C LEU A 55 12.06 13.67 -3.83
N ALA A 56 12.16 12.58 -4.58
CA ALA A 56 12.00 11.24 -4.01
C ALA A 56 13.04 10.97 -2.90
N LYS A 57 14.30 11.38 -3.11
CA LYS A 57 15.38 11.22 -2.12
C LYS A 57 15.18 12.07 -0.88
N GLU A 58 14.76 13.32 -1.05
CA GLU A 58 14.44 14.21 0.06
C GLU A 58 13.29 13.65 0.90
N LEU A 59 12.19 13.24 0.25
CA LEU A 59 11.05 12.65 0.93
C LEU A 59 11.45 11.37 1.67
N ALA A 60 12.21 10.47 1.05
CA ALA A 60 12.69 9.26 1.70
C ALA A 60 13.51 9.56 2.96
N THR A 61 14.35 10.61 2.93
CA THR A 61 15.14 11.05 4.08
C THR A 61 14.24 11.54 5.22
N VAL A 62 13.27 12.41 4.92
CA VAL A 62 12.32 12.93 5.91
C VAL A 62 11.48 11.82 6.54
N LEU A 63 11.05 10.83 5.75
CA LEU A 63 10.28 9.69 6.24
C LEU A 63 11.14 8.74 7.09
N ALA A 64 12.42 8.56 6.73
CA ALA A 64 13.37 7.80 7.55
C ALA A 64 13.57 8.43 8.94
N ASP A 65 13.69 9.75 9.01
CA ASP A 65 13.79 10.48 10.29
C ASP A 65 12.51 10.36 11.15
N ARG A 66 11.37 10.06 10.51
CA ARG A 66 10.09 9.78 11.17
C ARG A 66 9.88 8.31 11.51
N GLY A 67 10.89 7.47 11.29
CA GLY A 67 10.87 6.05 11.64
C GLY A 67 10.28 5.12 10.58
N LEU A 68 9.98 5.61 9.38
CA LEU A 68 9.58 4.74 8.25
C LEU A 68 10.82 4.23 7.51
N SER A 69 10.80 2.96 7.08
CA SER A 69 11.80 2.48 6.12
C SER A 69 11.44 2.99 4.73
N ALA A 70 12.18 3.97 4.23
CA ALA A 70 11.93 4.58 2.93
C ALA A 70 13.19 4.62 2.05
N SER A 71 13.02 4.38 0.75
CA SER A 71 14.09 4.44 -0.25
C SER A 71 13.61 5.20 -1.49
N ALA A 72 14.54 5.79 -2.23
CA ALA A 72 14.23 6.53 -3.45
C ALA A 72 14.78 5.80 -4.68
N GLU A 73 13.93 5.60 -5.68
CA GLU A 73 14.32 5.07 -6.98
C GLU A 73 13.58 5.80 -8.11
N GLY A 74 14.33 6.38 -9.04
CA GLY A 74 13.75 7.24 -10.07
C GLY A 74 12.96 8.37 -9.43
N GLY A 75 11.68 8.55 -9.81
CA GLY A 75 10.78 9.54 -9.20
C GLY A 75 9.86 9.00 -8.11
N TYR A 76 10.20 7.86 -7.51
CA TYR A 76 9.38 7.17 -6.50
C TYR A 76 10.09 7.15 -5.15
N CYS A 77 9.35 7.50 -4.09
CA CYS A 77 9.75 7.24 -2.72
C CYS A 77 9.01 5.99 -2.24
N ASN A 78 9.72 4.86 -2.21
CA ASN A 78 9.21 3.55 -1.82
C ASN A 78 9.28 3.38 -0.30
N ILE A 79 8.21 2.91 0.31
CA ILE A 79 8.07 2.72 1.75
C ILE A 79 7.89 1.21 1.99
N THR A 80 8.69 0.66 2.91
CA THR A 80 8.57 -0.73 3.35
C THR A 80 8.08 -0.76 4.79
N LEU A 81 7.00 -1.49 5.04
CA LEU A 81 6.45 -1.67 6.38
C LEU A 81 7.35 -2.60 7.20
N ASP A 82 7.38 -2.41 8.52
CA ASP A 82 8.03 -3.36 9.42
C ASP A 82 7.17 -4.63 9.57
N TRP A 83 7.38 -5.57 8.66
CA TRP A 83 6.71 -6.87 8.68
C TRP A 83 6.98 -7.67 9.95
N ARG A 84 8.07 -7.42 10.70
CA ARG A 84 8.31 -8.10 11.97
C ARG A 84 7.26 -7.70 13.00
N SER A 85 6.88 -6.42 13.05
CA SER A 85 5.83 -5.94 13.94
C SER A 85 4.44 -6.49 13.56
N LEU A 86 4.18 -6.65 12.25
CA LEU A 86 2.90 -7.13 11.71
C LEU A 86 2.73 -8.65 11.80
N ALA A 87 3.82 -9.42 11.69
CA ALA A 87 3.80 -10.87 11.53
C ALA A 87 3.05 -11.57 12.68
N SER A 88 3.26 -11.14 13.93
CA SER A 88 2.63 -11.78 15.09
C SER A 88 1.10 -11.71 15.03
N GLY A 89 0.55 -10.54 14.72
CA GLY A 89 -0.89 -10.33 14.57
C GLY A 89 -1.46 -11.11 13.40
N LEU A 90 -0.77 -11.11 12.25
CA LEU A 90 -1.17 -11.87 11.08
C LEU A 90 -1.19 -13.38 11.35
N LEU A 91 -0.14 -13.92 11.97
CA LEU A 91 -0.05 -15.34 12.30
C LEU A 91 -1.12 -15.76 13.31
N ALA A 92 -1.45 -14.91 14.30
CA ALA A 92 -2.54 -15.17 15.23
C ALA A 92 -3.91 -15.21 14.51
N GLN A 93 -4.14 -14.32 13.54
CA GLN A 93 -5.35 -14.36 12.71
C GLN A 93 -5.42 -15.63 11.87
N ILE A 94 -4.32 -16.04 11.23
CA ILE A 94 -4.23 -17.30 10.47
C ILE A 94 -4.54 -18.50 11.37
N ALA A 95 -3.94 -18.54 12.57
CA ALA A 95 -4.13 -19.63 13.52
C ALA A 95 -5.57 -19.73 14.06
N SER A 96 -6.37 -18.66 13.97
CA SER A 96 -7.78 -18.68 14.42
C SER A 96 -8.70 -19.55 13.55
N GLY A 97 -8.28 -19.92 12.34
CA GLY A 97 -9.00 -20.85 11.45
C GLY A 97 -10.03 -20.20 10.52
N ASP A 98 -10.43 -18.94 10.74
CA ASP A 98 -11.35 -18.19 9.87
C ASP A 98 -10.64 -17.11 9.03
N PHE A 99 -9.32 -17.18 8.89
CA PHE A 99 -8.56 -16.21 8.09
C PHE A 99 -8.99 -16.23 6.62
N GLY A 100 -9.17 -15.04 6.04
CA GLY A 100 -9.69 -14.87 4.67
C GLY A 100 -11.21 -15.03 4.54
N ARG A 101 -11.92 -15.39 5.61
CA ARG A 101 -13.38 -15.46 5.61
C ARG A 101 -13.97 -14.06 5.83
N GLY A 102 -14.69 -13.55 4.84
CA GLY A 102 -15.45 -12.32 4.96
C GLY A 102 -16.67 -12.48 5.88
N ALA A 103 -17.14 -11.38 6.48
CA ALA A 103 -18.38 -11.37 7.22
C ALA A 103 -19.56 -11.83 6.32
N PRO A 104 -20.52 -12.61 6.85
CA PRO A 104 -21.70 -13.00 6.08
C PRO A 104 -22.43 -11.76 5.56
N SER A 105 -22.56 -11.65 4.23
CA SER A 105 -23.23 -10.49 3.62
C SER A 105 -24.75 -10.53 3.72
N GLY A 106 -25.32 -11.67 4.11
CA GLY A 106 -26.77 -11.92 4.09
C GLY A 106 -27.38 -11.99 2.69
N LYS A 107 -26.57 -11.84 1.63
CA LYS A 107 -27.03 -11.84 0.24
C LYS A 107 -27.09 -13.27 -0.31
N ARG A 108 -28.17 -13.58 -1.03
CA ARG A 108 -28.26 -14.80 -1.84
C ARG A 108 -27.61 -14.54 -3.20
N VAL A 109 -26.69 -15.42 -3.59
CA VAL A 109 -25.99 -15.35 -4.89
C VAL A 109 -26.36 -16.60 -5.68
N LEU A 110 -26.97 -16.43 -6.85
CA LEU A 110 -27.17 -17.52 -7.81
C LEU A 110 -25.87 -17.74 -8.58
N ILE A 111 -25.27 -18.91 -8.43
CA ILE A 111 -24.10 -19.32 -9.21
C ILE A 111 -24.58 -20.43 -10.16
N GLU A 112 -24.83 -20.08 -11.41
CA GLU A 112 -25.02 -21.07 -12.48
C GLU A 112 -23.66 -21.38 -13.08
N HIS A 113 -23.25 -22.65 -13.05
CA HIS A 113 -22.00 -23.10 -13.65
C HIS A 113 -22.21 -24.41 -14.41
N THR A 114 -21.32 -24.68 -15.36
CA THR A 114 -21.22 -25.92 -16.15
C THR A 114 -22.35 -26.20 -17.14
N SER A 115 -23.61 -25.74 -16.92
CA SER A 115 -24.80 -25.81 -17.80
C SER A 115 -24.72 -26.87 -18.91
N ALA A 116 -24.43 -28.11 -18.52
CA ALA A 116 -24.10 -29.19 -19.46
C ALA A 116 -25.39 -29.77 -20.02
N ASN A 117 -25.41 -29.98 -21.35
CA ASN A 117 -26.50 -30.65 -22.04
C ASN A 117 -26.30 -32.18 -21.97
N ALA A 118 -27.37 -32.96 -21.76
CA ALA A 118 -27.31 -34.41 -21.89
C ALA A 118 -27.40 -34.83 -23.39
N PRO A 119 -26.64 -35.82 -23.92
CA PRO A 119 -25.59 -36.66 -23.34
C PRO A 119 -24.21 -36.41 -24.01
N GLY A 120 -23.57 -35.27 -23.75
CA GLY A 120 -22.18 -35.04 -24.17
C GLY A 120 -21.20 -35.48 -23.09
N PRO A 121 -20.07 -36.16 -23.40
CA PRO A 121 -19.09 -36.55 -22.38
C PRO A 121 -18.44 -35.30 -21.75
N PHE A 122 -18.10 -35.41 -20.47
CA PHE A 122 -17.32 -34.41 -19.72
C PHE A 122 -15.83 -34.52 -20.02
#